data_AF-A0A938LD62-F1
#
_entry.id   AF-A0A938LD62-F1
#
_cell.length_a   1.000
_cell.length_b   1.000
_cell.length_c   1.000
_cell.angle_alpha   90.00
_cell.angle_beta   90.00
_cell.angle_gamma   90.00
#
_symmetry.space_group_name_H-M   'P 1'
#
loop_
_entity.id
_entity.type
_entity.pdbx_description
1 polymer ?
#
loop_
_entity_poly.entity_id
_entity_poly.type
_entity_poly.pdbx_seq_one_letter_code
_entity_poly.pdbx_strand_id
1 'polypeptide(L)'
;MSNERPIASRYGGNRNRLARSASRRGTRRPPFARSFFGHWMPGRPRLGSEFVMDHERARVLVLAAHPDDAEYHAGGLLAAHASRGADVRIISVTDGSAGHHRRHPRELAVLRRDEAREAGRVLGAEYVTWDFPDAALFPTLELRRRMIREMRAFRPDLILTHRTCDYHPDHRAVGQSVQDASYLVTVPLVAPDAPHVDTAPVVAHMCDLFTRPYPFRPRVVFDVEPCLDVIVRMLACHRSQVFEFLPYNQGNERVPESEDDRIAWLAAWYRRMIRPRADHFRAALVARYGEAGNRVEHIEAYEISEYAAPLADDELDRLFPDPASSPGGVPRIRVEKGPQ
;
A
#
# COMPACT_ATOMS: atom_id res chain seq x y z
N MET A 1 52.53 -16.15 24.05
CA MET A 1 52.78 -15.62 25.41
C MET A 1 52.17 -14.22 25.48
N SER A 2 50.88 -14.16 25.80
CA SER A 2 50.12 -12.91 25.95
C SER A 2 49.95 -12.65 27.44
N ASN A 3 50.50 -11.53 27.92
CA ASN A 3 50.53 -11.16 29.33
C ASN A 3 49.23 -10.44 29.72
N GLU A 4 48.69 -10.84 30.88
CA GLU A 4 47.50 -10.31 31.54
C GLU A 4 47.74 -8.91 32.13
N ARG A 5 46.70 -8.05 32.19
CA ARG A 5 45.90 -7.76 33.41
C ARG A 5 44.97 -6.54 33.29
N PRO A 6 43.90 -6.47 34.12
CA PRO A 6 42.72 -5.63 33.92
C PRO A 6 42.69 -4.38 34.83
N ILE A 7 41.78 -3.44 34.55
CA ILE A 7 41.46 -2.32 35.45
C ILE A 7 39.98 -2.41 35.84
N ALA A 8 39.75 -2.49 37.15
CA ALA A 8 38.45 -2.35 37.78
C ALA A 8 38.45 -1.17 38.77
N SER A 9 37.24 -0.66 39.02
CA SER A 9 36.80 0.04 40.23
C SER A 9 37.16 1.52 40.39
N ARG A 10 36.12 2.35 40.46
CA ARG A 10 35.79 3.18 41.62
C ARG A 10 34.42 3.83 41.41
N TYR A 11 33.47 3.59 42.30
CA TYR A 11 32.80 4.61 43.11
C TYR A 11 31.78 3.92 44.04
N GLY A 12 32.14 3.87 45.32
CA GLY A 12 31.27 3.47 46.41
C GLY A 12 30.26 4.56 46.75
N GLY A 13 29.13 4.13 47.30
CA GLY A 13 28.00 4.99 47.61
C GLY A 13 28.12 5.78 48.91
N ASN A 14 27.08 6.56 49.20
CA ASN A 14 26.70 6.82 50.57
C ASN A 14 25.20 7.08 50.71
N ARG A 15 24.61 6.45 51.73
CA ARG A 15 23.23 6.61 52.20
C ARG A 15 23.24 7.58 53.39
N ASN A 16 22.21 8.43 53.52
CA ASN A 16 21.55 8.83 54.79
C ASN A 16 20.39 9.80 54.45
N ARG A 17 19.10 9.46 54.62
CA ARG A 17 18.23 9.32 55.81
C ARG A 17 17.84 10.63 56.53
N LEU A 18 16.52 10.91 56.47
CA LEU A 18 15.58 11.40 57.52
C LEU A 18 15.69 12.91 57.93
N ALA A 19 14.64 13.68 58.27
CA ALA A 19 13.25 13.40 58.63
C ALA A 19 12.31 14.64 58.50
N ARG A 20 11.02 14.37 58.20
CA ARG A 20 9.74 14.85 58.81
C ARG A 20 9.54 16.29 59.36
N SER A 21 8.46 16.95 58.91
CA SER A 21 7.16 17.16 59.63
C SER A 21 6.18 17.89 58.68
N ALA A 22 5.01 17.38 58.30
CA ALA A 22 3.75 17.15 59.03
C ALA A 22 2.97 18.43 59.41
N SER A 23 1.94 18.77 58.62
CA SER A 23 0.65 19.22 59.19
C SER A 23 -0.52 18.84 58.28
N ARG A 24 -1.60 18.35 58.91
CA ARG A 24 -2.79 17.71 58.35
C ARG A 24 -3.93 18.72 58.15
N ARG A 25 -4.84 18.41 57.22
CA ARG A 25 -6.33 18.27 57.37
C ARG A 25 -6.90 18.17 55.94
N GLY A 26 -7.43 17.03 55.49
CA GLY A 26 -8.84 16.60 55.67
C GLY A 26 -9.72 17.29 54.59
N THR A 27 -10.58 16.69 53.77
CA THR A 27 -11.26 15.39 53.75
C THR A 27 -12.00 15.20 52.40
N ARG A 28 -12.42 13.95 52.10
CA ARG A 28 -13.51 13.48 51.20
C ARG A 28 -13.20 13.18 49.70
N ARG A 29 -13.47 11.92 49.33
CA ARG A 29 -13.71 11.37 47.96
C ARG A 29 -15.24 11.32 47.69
N PRO A 30 -15.71 10.82 46.52
CA PRO A 30 -15.71 11.35 45.13
C PRO A 30 -17.20 11.48 44.64
N PRO A 31 -17.64 11.62 43.34
CA PRO A 31 -17.49 10.62 42.25
C PRO A 31 -17.46 11.16 40.77
N PHE A 32 -17.13 10.25 39.83
CA PHE A 32 -17.58 10.06 38.43
C PHE A 32 -17.68 11.22 37.37
N ALA A 33 -16.96 10.98 36.26
CA ALA A 33 -17.27 11.19 34.83
C ALA A 33 -18.26 12.28 34.35
N ARG A 34 -17.82 13.07 33.35
CA ARG A 34 -18.59 13.31 32.10
C ARG A 34 -17.77 14.03 30.99
N SER A 35 -17.90 13.44 29.80
CA SER A 35 -17.86 13.99 28.44
C SER A 35 -17.79 15.51 28.27
N PHE A 36 -16.87 15.97 27.42
CA PHE A 36 -16.93 17.25 26.72
C PHE A 36 -17.06 17.00 25.21
N PHE A 37 -18.29 16.82 24.74
CA PHE A 37 -18.68 17.16 23.37
C PHE A 37 -19.66 18.34 23.47
N GLY A 38 -19.15 19.54 23.20
CA GLY A 38 -19.91 20.78 23.17
C GLY A 38 -20.18 21.18 21.73
N HIS A 39 -21.45 21.12 21.34
CA HIS A 39 -22.06 21.65 20.13
C HIS A 39 -21.66 23.11 19.87
N TRP A 40 -21.15 23.41 18.68
CA TRP A 40 -21.21 24.76 18.10
C TRP A 40 -21.26 24.69 16.58
N MET A 41 -22.37 25.15 15.99
CA MET A 41 -22.49 25.51 14.58
C MET A 41 -22.74 27.02 14.47
N PRO A 42 -22.12 27.69 13.50
CA PRO A 42 -22.77 28.79 12.82
C PRO A 42 -22.89 28.50 11.31
N GLY A 43 -24.04 28.89 10.75
CA GLY A 43 -24.39 28.71 9.35
C GLY A 43 -23.41 29.38 8.38
N ARG A 44 -23.23 28.76 7.21
CA ARG A 44 -22.49 29.33 6.08
C ARG A 44 -23.44 29.92 5.03
N PRO A 45 -23.06 31.02 4.37
CA PRO A 45 -23.82 31.60 3.26
C PRO A 45 -23.70 30.73 2.00
N ARG A 46 -24.77 30.73 1.19
CA ARG A 46 -24.83 30.04 -0.12
C ARG A 46 -24.15 30.88 -1.20
N LEU A 47 -23.09 30.33 -1.78
CA LEU A 47 -22.48 30.63 -3.08
C LEU A 47 -21.79 29.30 -3.45
N GLY A 48 -21.99 28.63 -4.59
CA GLY A 48 -22.47 29.06 -5.89
C GLY A 48 -21.61 28.36 -6.95
N SER A 49 -21.55 27.02 -6.90
CA SER A 49 -21.23 26.06 -7.97
C SER A 49 -21.04 24.70 -7.28
N GLU A 50 -22.10 23.89 -7.20
CA GLU A 50 -21.97 22.51 -6.75
C GLU A 50 -21.11 21.77 -7.78
N PHE A 51 -19.82 21.61 -7.47
CA PHE A 51 -19.09 20.43 -7.93
C PHE A 51 -19.82 19.25 -7.30
N VAL A 52 -20.76 18.66 -8.03
CA VAL A 52 -21.33 17.38 -7.67
C VAL A 52 -20.17 16.39 -7.78
N MET A 53 -19.56 16.08 -6.64
CA MET A 53 -18.68 14.92 -6.59
C MET A 53 -19.56 13.69 -6.79
N ASP A 54 -19.26 12.92 -7.83
CA ASP A 54 -19.86 11.62 -8.05
C ASP A 54 -19.35 10.68 -6.96
N HIS A 55 -20.07 10.64 -5.83
CA HIS A 55 -19.70 9.84 -4.66
C HIS A 55 -19.78 8.33 -4.92
N GLU A 56 -20.35 7.89 -6.06
CA GLU A 56 -20.36 6.48 -6.43
C GLU A 56 -19.02 6.01 -7.01
N ARG A 57 -18.27 6.90 -7.67
CA ARG A 57 -16.99 6.58 -8.31
C ARG A 57 -15.83 6.73 -7.34
N ALA A 58 -15.28 5.61 -6.87
CA ALA A 58 -14.11 5.62 -6.00
C ALA A 58 -12.87 6.20 -6.71
N ARG A 59 -12.05 6.92 -5.94
CA ARG A 59 -10.73 7.41 -6.36
C ARG A 59 -9.65 6.63 -5.62
N VAL A 60 -8.92 5.80 -6.35
CA VAL A 60 -7.95 4.86 -5.81
C VAL A 60 -6.54 5.28 -6.19
N LEU A 61 -5.72 5.50 -5.17
CA LEU A 61 -4.30 5.82 -5.33
C LEU A 61 -3.46 4.64 -4.82
N VAL A 62 -2.51 4.19 -5.63
CA VAL A 62 -1.49 3.24 -5.19
C VAL A 62 -0.18 3.99 -5.01
N LEU A 63 0.41 3.90 -3.83
CA LEU A 63 1.76 4.38 -3.53
C LEU A 63 2.64 3.17 -3.27
N ALA A 64 3.32 2.71 -4.30
CA ALA A 64 4.20 1.55 -4.25
C ALA A 64 5.67 1.99 -4.32
N ALA A 65 6.58 1.08 -3.96
CA ALA A 65 8.00 1.39 -3.99
C ALA A 65 8.52 1.30 -5.41
N HIS A 66 8.27 0.19 -6.10
CA HIS A 66 8.88 -0.14 -7.38
C HIS A 66 7.86 -0.25 -8.53
N PRO A 67 8.33 -0.11 -9.78
CA PRO A 67 7.51 -0.41 -10.96
C PRO A 67 7.27 -1.93 -11.12
N ASP A 68 6.12 -2.43 -10.66
CA ASP A 68 5.58 -3.82 -10.75
C ASP A 68 4.82 -4.24 -9.46
N ASP A 69 5.14 -3.60 -8.34
CA ASP A 69 4.53 -3.84 -7.02
C ASP A 69 2.99 -3.78 -7.06
N ALA A 70 2.43 -2.76 -7.70
CA ALA A 70 1.00 -2.48 -7.68
C ALA A 70 0.21 -3.63 -8.33
N GLU A 71 0.71 -4.17 -9.42
CA GLU A 71 0.03 -5.22 -10.17
C GLU A 71 0.19 -6.58 -9.51
N TYR A 72 1.35 -6.82 -8.89
CA TYR A 72 1.62 -8.03 -8.13
C TYR A 72 0.77 -8.15 -6.84
N HIS A 73 0.48 -7.02 -6.20
CA HIS A 73 -0.22 -7.00 -4.92
C HIS A 73 -1.70 -6.61 -5.01
N ALA A 74 -2.09 -5.84 -6.03
CA ALA A 74 -3.41 -5.24 -6.10
C ALA A 74 -4.05 -5.23 -7.50
N GLY A 75 -3.47 -5.93 -8.49
CA GLY A 75 -3.97 -5.89 -9.86
C GLY A 75 -5.44 -6.31 -10.02
N GLY A 76 -5.93 -7.23 -9.19
CA GLY A 76 -7.33 -7.68 -9.16
C GLY A 76 -8.28 -6.60 -8.63
N LEU A 77 -7.98 -6.02 -7.47
CA LEU A 77 -8.75 -4.91 -6.92
C LEU A 77 -8.75 -3.68 -7.85
N LEU A 78 -7.59 -3.36 -8.43
CA LEU A 78 -7.47 -2.25 -9.38
C LEU A 78 -8.29 -2.50 -10.65
N ALA A 79 -8.31 -3.72 -11.17
CA ALA A 79 -9.16 -4.09 -12.30
C ALA A 79 -10.65 -4.01 -11.96
N ALA A 80 -11.04 -4.43 -10.75
CA ALA A 80 -12.42 -4.31 -10.27
C ALA A 80 -12.87 -2.84 -10.21
N HIS A 81 -12.00 -1.95 -9.73
CA HIS A 81 -12.21 -0.50 -9.72
C HIS A 81 -12.31 0.09 -11.12
N ALA A 82 -11.34 -0.20 -11.99
CA ALA A 82 -11.34 0.26 -13.37
C ALA A 82 -12.62 -0.17 -14.13
N SER A 83 -13.11 -1.39 -13.88
CA SER A 83 -14.35 -1.92 -14.48
C SER A 83 -15.61 -1.15 -14.06
N ARG A 84 -15.60 -0.57 -12.86
CA ARG A 84 -16.68 0.27 -12.32
C ARG A 84 -16.48 1.75 -12.68
N GLY A 85 -15.52 2.01 -13.57
CA GLY A 85 -15.17 3.34 -14.00
C GLY A 85 -14.57 4.16 -12.89
N ALA A 86 -13.88 3.60 -11.89
CA ALA A 86 -13.16 4.36 -10.85
C ALA A 86 -12.08 5.28 -11.45
N ASP A 87 -11.64 6.30 -10.70
CA ASP A 87 -10.40 7.00 -11.01
C ASP A 87 -9.24 6.28 -10.34
N VAL A 88 -8.41 5.61 -11.13
CA VAL A 88 -7.24 4.86 -10.61
C VAL A 88 -5.95 5.56 -11.00
N ARG A 89 -5.10 5.82 -10.02
CA ARG A 89 -3.73 6.32 -10.21
C ARG A 89 -2.74 5.42 -9.48
N ILE A 90 -1.67 5.05 -10.17
CA ILE A 90 -0.58 4.24 -9.63
C ILE A 90 0.69 5.07 -9.64
N ILE A 91 1.40 5.06 -8.52
CA ILE A 91 2.69 5.73 -8.37
C ILE A 91 3.71 4.75 -7.81
N SER A 92 4.75 4.46 -8.60
CA SER A 92 5.99 3.90 -8.08
C SER A 92 6.88 5.05 -7.60
N VAL A 93 7.28 5.00 -6.33
CA VAL A 93 8.06 6.06 -5.71
C VAL A 93 9.50 6.04 -6.21
N THR A 94 10.08 4.86 -6.45
CA THR A 94 11.44 4.72 -6.99
C THR A 94 11.43 4.38 -8.47
N ASP A 95 12.55 4.65 -9.13
CA ASP A 95 12.70 4.45 -10.57
C ASP A 95 13.06 3.01 -10.99
N GLY A 96 13.22 2.10 -10.02
CA GLY A 96 13.56 0.70 -10.26
C GLY A 96 14.95 0.45 -10.85
N SER A 97 15.86 1.44 -10.77
CA SER A 97 17.17 1.43 -11.43
C SER A 97 18.18 0.40 -10.91
N ALA A 98 17.93 -0.24 -9.75
CA ALA A 98 18.77 -1.29 -9.19
C ALA A 98 18.23 -2.72 -9.47
N GLY A 99 17.01 -2.83 -10.00
CA GLY A 99 16.31 -4.10 -10.26
C GLY A 99 16.80 -4.89 -11.48
N HIS A 100 18.11 -4.95 -11.76
CA HIS A 100 18.63 -5.83 -12.81
C HIS A 100 20.09 -6.25 -12.60
N HIS A 101 20.42 -7.47 -13.00
CA HIS A 101 21.73 -8.10 -12.82
C HIS A 101 22.77 -7.77 -13.91
N ARG A 102 22.44 -6.91 -14.90
CA ARG A 102 23.25 -6.71 -16.12
C ARG A 102 23.09 -5.32 -16.76
N ARG A 103 21.87 -4.78 -16.76
CA ARG A 103 21.55 -3.49 -17.40
C ARG A 103 22.14 -2.34 -16.60
N HIS A 104 22.56 -1.28 -17.30
CA HIS A 104 23.05 -0.08 -16.65
C HIS A 104 21.89 0.67 -15.95
N PRO A 105 22.06 1.17 -14.71
CA PRO A 105 20.95 1.72 -13.92
C PRO A 105 20.13 2.81 -14.61
N ARG A 106 20.79 3.74 -15.32
CA ARG A 106 20.10 4.83 -16.04
C ARG A 106 19.22 4.33 -17.17
N GLU A 107 19.66 3.31 -17.90
CA GLU A 107 18.91 2.72 -19.01
C GLU A 107 17.74 1.91 -18.47
N LEU A 108 17.97 1.15 -17.40
CA LEU A 108 16.94 0.39 -16.70
C LEU A 108 15.83 1.30 -16.16
N ALA A 109 16.20 2.44 -15.56
CA ALA A 109 15.23 3.40 -15.04
C ALA A 109 14.31 3.95 -16.14
N VAL A 110 14.82 4.19 -17.35
CA VAL A 110 13.99 4.64 -18.48
C VAL A 110 13.07 3.49 -18.93
N LEU A 111 13.64 2.31 -19.11
CA LEU A 111 12.88 1.11 -19.52
C LEU A 111 11.73 0.80 -18.56
N ARG A 112 12.00 0.73 -17.24
CA ARG A 112 10.97 0.41 -16.24
C ARG A 112 9.87 1.46 -16.13
N ARG A 113 10.19 2.74 -16.42
CA ARG A 113 9.15 3.79 -16.54
C ARG A 113 8.21 3.52 -17.71
N ASP A 114 8.75 3.07 -18.84
CA ASP A 114 7.94 2.75 -20.02
C ASP A 114 7.12 1.47 -19.82
N GLU A 115 7.71 0.44 -19.19
CA GLU A 115 7.01 -0.79 -18.80
C GLU A 115 5.83 -0.50 -17.87
N ALA A 116 6.03 0.34 -16.84
CA ALA A 116 4.95 0.77 -15.93
C ALA A 116 3.84 1.55 -16.63
N ARG A 117 4.19 2.48 -17.52
CA ARG A 117 3.19 3.21 -18.31
C ARG A 117 2.34 2.26 -19.14
N GLU A 118 2.95 1.25 -19.75
CA GLU A 118 2.23 0.25 -20.54
C GLU A 118 1.28 -0.59 -19.67
N ALA A 119 1.72 -1.01 -18.48
CA ALA A 119 0.83 -1.67 -17.52
C ALA A 119 -0.36 -0.78 -17.12
N GLY A 120 -0.12 0.52 -16.94
CA GLY A 120 -1.17 1.52 -16.74
C GLY A 120 -2.15 1.58 -17.91
N ARG A 121 -1.67 1.54 -19.16
CA ARG A 121 -2.53 1.48 -20.36
C ARG A 121 -3.37 0.21 -20.41
N VAL A 122 -2.81 -0.94 -20.04
CA VAL A 122 -3.57 -2.19 -19.92
C VAL A 122 -4.73 -2.02 -18.95
N LEU A 123 -4.52 -1.39 -17.80
CA LEU A 123 -5.58 -1.17 -16.82
C LEU A 123 -6.58 -0.08 -17.23
N GLY A 124 -6.15 0.89 -18.06
CA GLY A 124 -6.87 2.14 -18.29
C GLY A 124 -6.67 3.16 -17.16
N ALA A 125 -5.53 3.09 -16.47
CA ALA A 125 -5.17 3.93 -15.33
C ALA A 125 -3.95 4.80 -15.62
N GLU A 126 -3.82 5.90 -14.88
CA GLU A 126 -2.58 6.68 -14.90
C GLU A 126 -1.52 5.96 -14.07
N TYR A 127 -0.37 5.65 -14.67
CA TYR A 127 0.78 5.08 -13.96
C TYR A 127 1.98 6.00 -14.12
N VAL A 128 2.43 6.57 -13.00
CA VAL A 128 3.58 7.45 -12.90
C VAL A 128 4.69 6.79 -12.08
N THR A 129 5.94 7.04 -12.46
CA THR A 129 7.10 6.68 -11.66
C THR A 129 7.81 7.97 -11.25
N TRP A 130 8.11 8.10 -9.96
CA TRP A 130 8.92 9.20 -9.43
C TRP A 130 10.41 8.89 -9.53
N ASP A 131 11.24 9.92 -9.34
CA ASP A 131 12.68 9.85 -9.61
C ASP A 131 13.52 9.56 -8.36
N PHE A 132 12.94 8.94 -7.32
CA PHE A 132 13.74 8.52 -6.18
C PHE A 132 14.59 7.29 -6.57
N PRO A 133 15.88 7.22 -6.19
CA PRO A 133 16.70 6.08 -6.56
C PRO A 133 16.26 4.81 -5.85
N ASP A 134 16.13 3.73 -6.63
CA ASP A 134 15.90 2.37 -6.15
C ASP A 134 17.00 1.89 -5.18
N ALA A 135 16.60 1.15 -4.15
CA ALA A 135 17.41 0.64 -3.04
C ALA A 135 18.09 1.71 -2.15
N ALA A 136 17.73 2.99 -2.31
CA ALA A 136 18.28 4.10 -1.53
C ALA A 136 17.20 5.01 -0.92
N LEU A 137 15.96 4.53 -0.83
CA LEU A 137 14.84 5.34 -0.35
C LEU A 137 14.83 5.45 1.18
N PHE A 138 14.67 6.68 1.67
CA PHE A 138 14.42 6.98 3.07
C PHE A 138 13.12 7.76 3.24
N PRO A 139 12.42 7.62 4.38
CA PRO A 139 11.23 8.43 4.69
C PRO A 139 11.63 9.86 5.06
N THR A 140 12.05 10.63 4.07
CA THR A 140 12.51 12.01 4.26
C THR A 140 11.34 12.99 4.35
N LEU A 141 11.60 14.19 4.89
CA LEU A 141 10.62 15.28 4.88
C LEU A 141 10.22 15.69 3.46
N GLU A 142 11.14 15.57 2.50
CA GLU A 142 10.88 15.84 1.09
C GLU A 142 9.86 14.86 0.52
N LEU A 143 10.11 13.56 0.70
CA LEU A 143 9.20 12.50 0.26
C LEU A 143 7.82 12.67 0.87
N ARG A 144 7.75 12.89 2.19
CA ARG A 144 6.49 13.13 2.90
C ARG A 144 5.73 14.33 2.34
N ARG A 145 6.41 15.46 2.08
CA ARG A 145 5.76 16.64 1.50
C ARG A 145 5.26 16.38 0.08
N ARG A 146 6.01 15.63 -0.74
CA ARG A 146 5.58 15.23 -2.08
C ARG A 146 4.34 14.34 -2.03
N MET A 147 4.31 13.34 -1.15
CA MET A 147 3.15 12.49 -0.92
C MET A 147 1.93 13.29 -0.44
N ILE A 148 2.09 14.21 0.51
CA ILE A 148 0.99 15.06 0.97
C ILE A 148 0.39 15.88 -0.18
N ARG A 149 1.23 16.46 -1.05
CA ARG A 149 0.74 17.19 -2.23
C ARG A 149 -0.02 16.30 -3.18
N GLU A 150 0.50 15.10 -3.45
CA GLU A 150 -0.17 14.13 -4.32
C GLU A 150 -1.52 13.71 -3.75
N MET A 151 -1.58 13.35 -2.47
CA MET A 151 -2.82 12.99 -1.77
C MET A 151 -3.83 14.14 -1.77
N ARG A 152 -3.39 15.39 -1.59
CA ARG A 152 -4.28 16.57 -1.64
C ARG A 152 -4.77 16.90 -3.04
N ALA A 153 -3.92 16.75 -4.06
CA ALA A 153 -4.28 16.99 -5.44
C ALA A 153 -5.24 15.92 -5.96
N PHE A 154 -4.91 14.65 -5.69
CA PHE A 154 -5.71 13.51 -6.13
C PHE A 154 -6.92 13.25 -5.24
N ARG A 155 -6.97 13.71 -3.99
CA ARG A 155 -8.06 13.47 -3.02
C ARG A 155 -8.60 12.02 -3.09
N PRO A 156 -7.74 11.00 -2.85
CA PRO A 156 -8.16 9.61 -2.91
C PRO A 156 -9.22 9.32 -1.84
N ASP A 157 -10.10 8.36 -2.12
CA ASP A 157 -10.90 7.70 -1.09
C ASP A 157 -10.12 6.56 -0.45
N LEU A 158 -9.35 5.83 -1.27
CA LEU A 158 -8.55 4.68 -0.88
C LEU A 158 -7.09 4.85 -1.33
N ILE A 159 -6.17 4.61 -0.41
CA ILE A 159 -4.74 4.46 -0.70
C ILE A 159 -4.32 3.01 -0.44
N LEU A 160 -3.67 2.40 -1.43
CA LEU A 160 -2.98 1.12 -1.27
C LEU A 160 -1.47 1.37 -1.13
N THR A 161 -0.84 0.74 -0.13
CA THR A 161 0.60 0.92 0.14
C THR A 161 1.21 -0.30 0.82
N HIS A 162 2.52 -0.30 0.96
CA HIS A 162 3.30 -1.27 1.71
C HIS A 162 3.10 -1.19 3.24
N ARG A 163 3.41 -2.27 3.96
CA ARG A 163 3.57 -2.24 5.44
C ARG A 163 4.95 -1.72 5.83
N THR A 164 5.05 -1.20 7.05
CA THR A 164 6.33 -0.76 7.64
C THR A 164 7.22 -1.92 8.10
N CYS A 165 6.70 -3.16 8.09
CA CYS A 165 7.40 -4.39 8.47
C CYS A 165 7.68 -5.32 7.28
N ASP A 166 8.18 -4.75 6.19
CA ASP A 166 8.56 -5.48 4.98
C ASP A 166 10.03 -5.92 5.00
N TYR A 167 10.44 -6.86 4.14
CA TYR A 167 11.85 -7.24 3.92
C TYR A 167 12.63 -6.14 3.18
N HIS A 168 11.99 -5.44 2.24
CA HIS A 168 12.63 -4.45 1.40
C HIS A 168 12.65 -3.06 2.08
N PRO A 169 13.81 -2.38 2.17
CA PRO A 169 13.90 -1.06 2.79
C PRO A 169 13.00 -0.01 2.12
N ASP A 170 12.93 0.02 0.79
CA ASP A 170 12.08 0.99 0.09
C ASP A 170 10.59 0.77 0.37
N HIS A 171 10.11 -0.49 0.48
CA HIS A 171 8.74 -0.77 0.87
C HIS A 171 8.43 -0.17 2.24
N ARG A 172 9.32 -0.40 3.22
CA ARG A 172 9.19 0.19 4.56
C ARG A 172 9.22 1.72 4.52
N ALA A 173 10.08 2.31 3.69
CA ALA A 173 10.19 3.77 3.56
C ALA A 173 8.92 4.39 2.95
N VAL A 174 8.33 3.76 1.93
CA VAL A 174 7.03 4.18 1.36
C VAL A 174 5.92 4.02 2.39
N GLY A 175 5.80 2.84 3.01
CA GLY A 175 4.80 2.58 4.04
C GLY A 175 4.87 3.59 5.20
N GLN A 176 6.07 3.89 5.68
CA GLN A 176 6.29 4.88 6.74
C GLN A 176 5.92 6.30 6.26
N SER A 177 6.27 6.66 5.02
CA SER A 177 6.00 8.01 4.50
C SER A 177 4.51 8.24 4.27
N VAL A 178 3.77 7.22 3.84
CA VAL A 178 2.30 7.27 3.76
C VAL A 178 1.71 7.41 5.16
N GLN A 179 2.14 6.59 6.12
CA GLN A 179 1.69 6.66 7.51
C GLN A 179 1.93 8.05 8.13
N ASP A 180 3.11 8.62 7.94
CA ASP A 180 3.47 9.95 8.44
C ASP A 180 2.71 11.08 7.74
N ALA A 181 2.25 10.85 6.50
CA ALA A 181 1.45 11.80 5.74
C ALA A 181 -0.04 11.74 6.12
N SER A 182 -0.57 10.58 6.50
CA SER A 182 -2.02 10.31 6.65
C SER A 182 -2.78 11.32 7.49
N TYR A 183 -2.28 11.70 8.67
CA TYR A 183 -2.92 12.76 9.46
C TYR A 183 -2.64 14.16 8.88
N LEU A 184 -1.41 14.38 8.40
CA LEU A 184 -0.92 15.68 7.95
C LEU A 184 -1.57 16.19 6.66
N VAL A 185 -2.21 15.33 5.87
CA VAL A 185 -2.99 15.78 4.69
C VAL A 185 -4.10 16.77 5.07
N THR A 186 -4.60 16.72 6.31
CA THR A 186 -5.63 17.63 6.82
C THR A 186 -5.08 18.89 7.49
N VAL A 187 -3.76 18.98 7.71
CA VAL A 187 -3.12 20.08 8.46
C VAL A 187 -2.71 21.23 7.53
N PRO A 188 -3.36 22.41 7.56
CA PRO A 188 -3.18 23.45 6.53
C PRO A 188 -1.76 24.00 6.38
N LEU A 189 -0.99 24.06 7.48
CA LEU A 189 0.37 24.62 7.48
C LEU A 189 1.43 23.62 7.00
N VAL A 190 1.10 22.35 6.80
CA VAL A 190 2.00 21.35 6.22
C VAL A 190 1.82 21.37 4.71
N ALA A 191 2.91 21.53 3.94
CA ALA A 191 2.86 21.69 2.48
C ALA A 191 1.80 22.73 2.04
N PRO A 192 1.90 23.98 2.53
CA PRO A 192 0.85 24.99 2.37
C PRO A 192 0.62 25.42 0.92
N ASP A 193 1.53 25.05 0.01
CA ASP A 193 1.40 25.23 -1.43
C ASP A 193 0.34 24.30 -2.07
N ALA A 194 -0.14 23.29 -1.36
CA ALA A 194 -1.28 22.46 -1.76
C ALA A 194 -2.44 22.60 -0.75
N PRO A 195 -3.67 22.96 -1.18
CA PRO A 195 -4.82 23.06 -0.29
C PRO A 195 -5.06 21.75 0.48
N HIS A 196 -5.22 21.84 1.80
CA HIS A 196 -5.58 20.70 2.63
C HIS A 196 -6.95 20.10 2.26
N VAL A 197 -7.14 18.86 2.69
CA VAL A 197 -8.42 18.14 2.60
C VAL A 197 -9.06 18.08 3.99
N ASP A 198 -10.38 18.04 4.06
CA ASP A 198 -11.11 18.01 5.33
C ASP A 198 -11.04 16.63 5.99
N THR A 199 -10.90 15.57 5.20
CA THR A 199 -10.83 14.18 5.63
C THR A 199 -9.61 13.47 5.08
N ALA A 200 -9.02 12.59 5.89
CA ALA A 200 -7.99 11.67 5.41
C ALA A 200 -8.63 10.53 4.60
N PRO A 201 -7.92 9.93 3.64
CA PRO A 201 -8.38 8.73 2.94
C PRO A 201 -8.35 7.50 3.86
N VAL A 202 -9.06 6.44 3.46
CA VAL A 202 -8.79 5.09 3.97
C VAL A 202 -7.44 4.64 3.41
N VAL A 203 -6.57 4.11 4.27
CA VAL A 203 -5.29 3.51 3.84
C VAL A 203 -5.35 2.02 4.11
N ALA A 204 -4.99 1.21 3.13
CA ALA A 204 -4.89 -0.23 3.27
C ALA A 204 -3.51 -0.74 2.84
N HIS A 205 -3.00 -1.67 3.63
CA HIS A 205 -1.74 -2.33 3.40
C HIS A 205 -1.91 -3.54 2.49
N MET A 206 -1.05 -3.61 1.47
CA MET A 206 -0.93 -4.74 0.57
C MET A 206 -0.40 -5.99 1.28
N CYS A 207 -0.83 -7.17 0.83
CA CYS A 207 -0.56 -8.43 1.50
C CYS A 207 0.91 -8.85 1.46
N ASP A 208 1.43 -9.19 2.63
CA ASP A 208 2.61 -10.03 2.83
C ASP A 208 2.30 -11.18 3.82
N LEU A 209 3.27 -12.07 4.05
CA LEU A 209 3.14 -13.22 4.94
C LEU A 209 4.09 -13.16 6.16
N PHE A 210 4.62 -11.98 6.47
CA PHE A 210 5.46 -11.77 7.64
C PHE A 210 4.63 -11.88 8.92
N THR A 211 5.18 -12.61 9.88
CA THR A 211 4.58 -12.84 11.21
C THR A 211 5.21 -11.97 12.30
N ARG A 212 6.30 -11.25 11.98
CA ARG A 212 7.05 -10.41 12.91
C ARG A 212 7.30 -9.02 12.31
N PRO A 213 7.28 -7.95 13.14
CA PRO A 213 7.03 -7.96 14.58
C PRO A 213 5.55 -8.24 14.94
N TYR A 214 4.64 -8.12 13.97
CA TYR A 214 3.24 -8.51 14.09
C TYR A 214 2.74 -9.15 12.79
N PRO A 215 1.81 -10.13 12.87
CA PRO A 215 1.25 -10.78 11.70
C PRO A 215 0.30 -9.87 10.92
N PHE A 216 0.21 -10.05 9.60
CA PHE A 216 -0.79 -9.41 8.76
C PHE A 216 -2.20 -9.86 9.16
N ARG A 217 -3.12 -8.90 9.31
CA ARG A 217 -4.50 -9.11 9.74
C ARG A 217 -5.45 -8.53 8.69
N PRO A 218 -5.85 -9.31 7.69
CA PRO A 218 -6.72 -8.81 6.64
C PRO A 218 -8.09 -8.47 7.22
N ARG A 219 -8.58 -7.27 6.88
CA ARG A 219 -10.02 -6.96 6.96
C ARG A 219 -10.74 -7.47 5.70
N VAL A 220 -10.02 -7.51 4.58
CA VAL A 220 -10.56 -7.81 3.26
C VAL A 220 -9.74 -8.90 2.59
N VAL A 221 -10.42 -9.86 1.96
CA VAL A 221 -9.83 -10.92 1.15
C VAL A 221 -10.66 -11.14 -0.12
N PHE A 222 -10.02 -11.26 -1.27
CA PHE A 222 -10.69 -11.46 -2.57
C PHE A 222 -10.19 -12.69 -3.29
N ASP A 223 -11.11 -13.43 -3.93
CA ASP A 223 -10.73 -14.35 -4.99
C ASP A 223 -10.35 -13.53 -6.23
N VAL A 224 -9.11 -13.68 -6.69
CA VAL A 224 -8.60 -12.94 -7.86
C VAL A 224 -8.47 -13.80 -9.11
N GLU A 225 -8.91 -15.06 -9.07
CA GLU A 225 -8.95 -15.91 -10.27
C GLU A 225 -9.71 -15.26 -11.44
N PRO A 226 -10.87 -14.58 -11.23
CA PRO A 226 -11.56 -13.87 -12.32
C PRO A 226 -10.72 -12.77 -12.97
N CYS A 227 -9.76 -12.20 -12.24
CA CYS A 227 -8.89 -11.11 -12.69
C CYS A 227 -7.52 -11.57 -13.18
N LEU A 228 -7.24 -12.86 -13.18
CA LEU A 228 -5.89 -13.33 -13.44
C LEU A 228 -5.35 -12.87 -14.80
N ASP A 229 -6.19 -12.91 -15.84
CA ASP A 229 -5.78 -12.51 -17.18
C ASP A 229 -5.31 -11.05 -17.24
N VAL A 230 -6.02 -10.13 -16.57
CA VAL A 230 -5.60 -8.72 -16.56
C VAL A 230 -4.36 -8.51 -15.70
N ILE A 231 -4.25 -9.19 -14.57
CA ILE A 231 -3.06 -9.15 -13.71
C ILE A 231 -1.82 -9.61 -14.49
N VAL A 232 -1.91 -10.76 -15.15
CA VAL A 232 -0.81 -11.32 -15.95
C VAL A 232 -0.45 -10.41 -17.11
N ARG A 233 -1.42 -9.82 -17.80
CA ARG A 233 -1.13 -8.84 -18.87
C ARG A 233 -0.38 -7.62 -18.36
N MET A 234 -0.77 -7.06 -17.22
CA MET A 234 -0.05 -5.94 -16.63
C MET A 234 1.37 -6.34 -16.19
N LEU A 235 1.51 -7.49 -15.52
CA LEU A 235 2.82 -8.02 -15.13
C LEU A 235 3.73 -8.29 -16.35
N ALA A 236 3.17 -8.75 -17.47
CA ALA A 236 3.92 -9.02 -18.70
C ALA A 236 4.51 -7.75 -19.35
N CYS A 237 4.00 -6.55 -19.00
CA CYS A 237 4.60 -5.29 -19.42
C CYS A 237 5.98 -5.09 -18.78
N HIS A 238 6.21 -5.58 -17.56
CA HIS A 238 7.49 -5.48 -16.82
C HIS A 238 8.49 -6.54 -17.26
N ARG A 239 8.79 -6.58 -18.55
CA ARG A 239 9.61 -7.64 -19.18
C ARG A 239 10.98 -7.76 -18.55
N SER A 240 11.62 -6.63 -18.25
CA SER A 240 12.92 -6.56 -17.57
C SER A 240 12.91 -7.23 -16.19
N GLN A 241 11.74 -7.36 -15.57
CA GLN A 241 11.57 -7.99 -14.26
C GLN A 241 11.12 -9.44 -14.42
N VAL A 242 9.91 -9.65 -14.96
CA VAL A 242 9.26 -10.96 -14.91
C VAL A 242 9.88 -12.00 -15.84
N PHE A 243 10.59 -11.57 -16.90
CA PHE A 243 11.26 -12.47 -17.85
C PHE A 243 12.79 -12.42 -17.78
N GLU A 244 13.38 -11.48 -17.03
CA GLU A 244 14.84 -11.32 -16.92
C GLU A 244 15.31 -11.37 -15.45
N PHE A 245 15.05 -10.32 -14.65
CA PHE A 245 15.64 -10.21 -13.32
C PHE A 245 15.06 -11.15 -12.26
N LEU A 246 13.73 -11.29 -12.16
CA LEU A 246 13.10 -12.13 -11.15
C LEU A 246 13.45 -13.62 -11.33
N PRO A 247 13.39 -14.21 -12.54
CA PRO A 247 13.87 -15.57 -12.78
C PRO A 247 15.34 -15.77 -12.38
N TYR A 248 16.21 -14.79 -12.69
CA TYR A 248 17.62 -14.81 -12.27
C TYR A 248 17.74 -14.83 -10.74
N ASN A 249 17.08 -13.89 -10.05
CA ASN A 249 17.14 -13.74 -8.61
C ASN A 249 16.52 -14.93 -7.85
N GLN A 250 15.59 -15.65 -8.48
CA GLN A 250 14.93 -16.85 -7.94
C GLN A 250 15.67 -18.16 -8.28
N GLY A 251 16.95 -18.07 -8.66
CA GLY A 251 17.79 -19.25 -8.92
C GLY A 251 17.91 -19.64 -10.39
N ASN A 252 17.84 -18.66 -11.30
CA ASN A 252 17.95 -18.84 -12.75
C ASN A 252 16.86 -19.74 -13.34
N GLU A 253 15.60 -19.48 -13.01
CA GLU A 253 14.46 -20.18 -13.60
C GLU A 253 14.43 -20.00 -15.14
N ARG A 254 14.14 -21.07 -15.89
CA ARG A 254 14.13 -21.04 -17.35
C ARG A 254 12.82 -20.45 -17.87
N VAL A 255 12.92 -19.27 -18.48
CA VAL A 255 11.81 -18.61 -19.18
C VAL A 255 11.71 -19.13 -20.62
N PRO A 256 10.50 -19.47 -21.12
CA PRO A 256 10.31 -19.85 -22.52
C PRO A 256 10.73 -18.76 -23.53
N GLU A 257 10.99 -19.17 -24.77
CA GLU A 257 11.41 -18.24 -25.84
C GLU A 257 10.22 -17.61 -26.58
N SER A 258 9.16 -18.38 -26.82
CA SER A 258 7.97 -17.90 -27.52
C SER A 258 7.13 -16.98 -26.63
N GLU A 259 6.48 -15.98 -27.22
CA GLU A 259 5.67 -15.02 -26.46
C GLU A 259 4.45 -15.70 -25.80
N ASP A 260 3.77 -16.59 -26.52
CA ASP A 260 2.60 -17.31 -25.98
C ASP A 260 3.00 -18.19 -24.78
N ASP A 261 4.14 -18.91 -24.88
CA ASP A 261 4.63 -19.73 -23.79
C ASP A 261 5.11 -18.87 -22.60
N ARG A 262 5.65 -17.67 -22.85
CA ARG A 262 6.03 -16.72 -21.79
C ARG A 262 4.84 -16.26 -20.98
N ILE A 263 3.73 -15.91 -21.63
CA ILE A 263 2.51 -15.48 -20.95
C ILE A 263 1.92 -16.64 -20.13
N ALA A 264 1.87 -17.84 -20.70
CA ALA A 264 1.40 -19.03 -19.98
C ALA A 264 2.30 -19.36 -18.77
N TRP A 265 3.63 -19.27 -18.96
CA TRP A 265 4.60 -19.44 -17.88
C TRP A 265 4.43 -18.37 -16.80
N LEU A 266 4.24 -17.11 -17.16
CA LEU A 266 4.03 -16.01 -16.21
C LEU A 266 2.77 -16.20 -15.38
N ALA A 267 1.67 -16.65 -16.02
CA ALA A 267 0.43 -16.97 -15.30
C ALA A 267 0.64 -18.10 -14.28
N ALA A 268 1.37 -19.15 -14.65
CA ALA A 268 1.71 -20.25 -13.74
C ALA A 268 2.64 -19.80 -12.60
N TRP A 269 3.64 -18.96 -12.92
CA TRP A 269 4.54 -18.35 -11.95
C TRP A 269 3.77 -17.50 -10.95
N TYR A 270 2.92 -16.59 -11.41
CA TYR A 270 2.15 -15.70 -10.54
C TYR A 270 1.22 -16.49 -9.61
N ARG A 271 0.46 -17.46 -10.14
CA ARG A 271 -0.36 -18.38 -9.34
C ARG A 271 0.45 -19.06 -8.24
N ARG A 272 1.61 -19.63 -8.58
CA ARG A 272 2.52 -20.28 -7.64
C ARG A 272 2.99 -19.32 -6.55
N MET A 273 3.30 -18.08 -6.91
CA MET A 273 3.80 -17.07 -5.97
C MET A 273 2.73 -16.63 -4.96
N ILE A 274 1.48 -16.49 -5.37
CA ILE A 274 0.41 -15.99 -4.48
C ILE A 274 -0.38 -17.11 -3.77
N ARG A 275 -0.27 -18.36 -4.22
CA ARG A 275 -0.95 -19.52 -3.63
C ARG A 275 -0.84 -19.61 -2.10
N PRO A 276 0.33 -19.38 -1.47
CA PRO A 276 0.45 -19.46 -0.01
C PRO A 276 -0.46 -18.48 0.75
N ARG A 277 -0.90 -17.38 0.12
CA ARG A 277 -1.82 -16.41 0.74
C ARG A 277 -3.17 -17.06 1.07
N ALA A 278 -3.72 -17.86 0.15
CA ALA A 278 -5.03 -18.50 0.36
C ALA A 278 -4.99 -19.51 1.51
N ASP A 279 -3.89 -20.24 1.65
CA ASP A 279 -3.71 -21.19 2.75
C ASP A 279 -3.55 -20.46 4.08
N HIS A 280 -2.76 -19.37 4.10
CA HIS A 280 -2.54 -18.58 5.31
C HIS A 280 -3.82 -17.89 5.80
N PHE A 281 -4.66 -17.39 4.89
CA PHE A 281 -5.88 -16.65 5.21
C PHE A 281 -7.17 -17.46 5.02
N ARG A 282 -7.09 -18.80 5.07
CA ARG A 282 -8.23 -19.71 4.83
C ARG A 282 -9.45 -19.38 5.70
N ALA A 283 -9.24 -19.07 6.97
CA ALA A 283 -10.33 -18.72 7.88
C ALA A 283 -11.07 -17.44 7.46
N ALA A 284 -10.35 -16.43 6.96
CA ALA A 284 -10.96 -15.20 6.45
C ALA A 284 -11.75 -15.46 5.15
N LEU A 285 -11.24 -16.35 4.29
CA LEU A 285 -11.95 -16.75 3.06
C LEU A 285 -13.25 -17.49 3.37
N VAL A 286 -13.24 -18.41 4.33
CA VAL A 286 -14.47 -19.11 4.76
C VAL A 286 -15.44 -18.15 5.44
N ALA A 287 -14.95 -17.19 6.22
CA ALA A 287 -15.81 -16.16 6.80
C ALA A 287 -16.49 -15.28 5.75
N ARG A 288 -15.81 -14.99 4.62
CA ARG A 288 -16.36 -14.18 3.52
C ARG A 288 -17.25 -14.96 2.57
N TYR A 289 -16.82 -16.13 2.11
CA TYR A 289 -17.46 -16.91 1.04
C TYR A 289 -18.20 -18.17 1.52
N GLY A 290 -18.27 -18.41 2.82
CA GLY A 290 -18.79 -19.65 3.39
C GLY A 290 -17.97 -20.87 2.94
N GLU A 291 -18.64 -22.00 2.72
CA GLU A 291 -18.00 -23.25 2.26
C GLU A 291 -17.25 -23.11 0.92
N ALA A 292 -17.66 -22.18 0.06
CA ALA A 292 -16.94 -21.91 -1.20
C ALA A 292 -15.54 -21.37 -0.93
N GLY A 293 -15.33 -20.70 0.21
CA GLY A 293 -14.03 -20.21 0.66
C GLY A 293 -12.99 -21.30 0.84
N ASN A 294 -13.37 -22.58 0.97
CA ASN A 294 -12.43 -23.70 1.01
C ASN A 294 -11.78 -24.01 -0.35
N ARG A 295 -12.37 -23.55 -1.45
CA ARG A 295 -11.89 -23.82 -2.82
C ARG A 295 -11.10 -22.67 -3.45
N VAL A 296 -11.08 -21.50 -2.81
CA VAL A 296 -10.34 -20.34 -3.32
C VAL A 296 -8.83 -20.59 -3.22
N GLU A 297 -8.08 -20.39 -4.30
CA GLU A 297 -6.65 -20.70 -4.36
C GLU A 297 -5.75 -19.47 -4.54
N HIS A 298 -6.27 -18.40 -5.13
CA HIS A 298 -5.50 -17.21 -5.50
C HIS A 298 -6.21 -15.98 -4.95
N ILE A 299 -5.52 -15.23 -4.10
CA ILE A 299 -6.14 -14.12 -3.39
C ILE A 299 -5.29 -12.86 -3.35
N GLU A 300 -6.00 -11.75 -3.25
CA GLU A 300 -5.50 -10.51 -2.68
C GLU A 300 -6.10 -10.32 -1.28
N ALA A 301 -5.36 -9.65 -0.41
CA ALA A 301 -5.76 -9.40 0.95
C ALA A 301 -5.27 -8.02 1.40
N TYR A 302 -6.07 -7.35 2.21
CA TYR A 302 -5.82 -5.97 2.63
C TYR A 302 -6.06 -5.80 4.13
N GLU A 303 -5.06 -5.22 4.81
CA GLU A 303 -5.14 -4.81 6.21
C GLU A 303 -5.41 -3.31 6.26
N ILE A 304 -6.45 -2.88 6.97
CA ILE A 304 -6.76 -1.44 7.08
C ILE A 304 -5.83 -0.79 8.09
N SER A 305 -5.19 0.32 7.67
CA SER A 305 -4.27 1.07 8.51
C SER A 305 -5.02 1.82 9.61
N GLU A 306 -4.53 1.73 10.84
CA GLU A 306 -5.06 2.47 11.99
C GLU A 306 -4.57 3.93 12.05
N TYR A 307 -3.71 4.35 11.13
CA TYR A 307 -3.10 5.68 11.10
C TYR A 307 -3.80 6.68 10.17
N ALA A 308 -4.88 6.26 9.51
CA ALA A 308 -5.65 7.05 8.56
C ALA A 308 -7.16 7.01 8.90
N ALA A 309 -8.03 7.36 7.96
CA ALA A 309 -9.47 7.24 8.21
C ALA A 309 -9.88 5.77 8.38
N PRO A 310 -10.82 5.47 9.29
CA PRO A 310 -11.34 4.13 9.45
C PRO A 310 -12.15 3.73 8.21
N LEU A 311 -12.15 2.43 7.89
CA LEU A 311 -13.07 1.87 6.90
C LEU A 311 -14.43 1.61 7.55
N ALA A 312 -15.46 2.37 7.17
CA ALA A 312 -16.83 2.12 7.59
C ALA A 312 -17.42 0.91 6.85
N ASP A 313 -18.32 0.16 7.49
CA ASP A 313 -18.88 -1.06 6.92
C ASP A 313 -19.74 -0.80 5.67
N ASP A 314 -20.40 0.36 5.60
CA ASP A 314 -21.18 0.81 4.44
C ASP A 314 -20.31 1.29 3.26
N GLU A 315 -19.02 1.54 3.48
CA GLU A 315 -18.06 1.88 2.41
C GLU A 315 -17.28 0.68 1.89
N LEU A 316 -17.42 -0.49 2.51
CA LEU A 316 -16.62 -1.68 2.19
C LEU A 316 -16.75 -2.08 0.72
N ASP A 317 -17.97 -2.18 0.19
CA ASP A 317 -18.19 -2.60 -1.20
C ASP A 317 -17.79 -1.52 -2.21
N ARG A 318 -17.84 -0.24 -1.81
CA ARG A 318 -17.40 0.88 -2.64
C ARG A 318 -15.88 0.93 -2.78
N LEU A 319 -15.15 0.77 -1.68
CA LEU A 319 -13.69 0.88 -1.64
C LEU A 319 -12.99 -0.44 -1.95
N PHE A 320 -13.64 -1.56 -1.64
CA PHE A 320 -13.14 -2.90 -1.90
C PHE A 320 -14.20 -3.72 -2.63
N PRO A 321 -14.52 -3.36 -3.88
CA PRO A 321 -15.45 -4.12 -4.67
C PRO A 321 -14.92 -5.54 -4.94
N ASP A 322 -15.77 -6.54 -4.74
CA ASP A 322 -15.40 -7.92 -5.05
C ASP A 322 -15.16 -8.07 -6.56
N PRO A 323 -13.98 -8.54 -6.98
CA PRO A 323 -13.70 -8.78 -8.39
C PRO A 323 -14.69 -9.75 -9.03
N ALA A 324 -15.15 -10.75 -8.29
CA ALA A 324 -16.11 -11.75 -8.76
C ALA A 324 -17.54 -11.19 -8.93
N SER A 325 -17.89 -10.07 -8.30
CA SER A 325 -19.23 -9.46 -8.36
C SER A 325 -19.36 -8.32 -9.39
N SER A 326 -18.30 -8.06 -10.17
CA SER A 326 -18.24 -6.92 -11.09
C SER A 326 -19.28 -7.04 -12.23
N PRO A 327 -20.31 -6.15 -12.28
CA PRO A 327 -21.38 -6.21 -13.28
C PRO A 327 -20.82 -5.87 -14.67
N GLY A 328 -20.53 -6.89 -15.46
CA GLY A 328 -19.88 -6.77 -16.78
C GLY A 328 -18.75 -7.77 -17.01
N GLY A 329 -18.31 -8.47 -15.95
CA GLY A 329 -17.08 -9.26 -15.96
C GLY A 329 -15.84 -8.36 -15.96
N VAL A 330 -14.68 -8.93 -15.68
CA VAL A 330 -13.40 -8.22 -15.76
C VAL A 330 -13.25 -7.63 -17.16
N PRO A 331 -12.90 -6.34 -17.31
CA PRO A 331 -12.93 -5.67 -18.60
C PRO A 331 -12.11 -6.47 -19.62
N ARG A 332 -12.75 -6.82 -20.74
CA ARG A 332 -12.04 -7.24 -21.95
C ARG A 332 -11.36 -6.00 -22.51
N ILE A 333 -10.23 -5.63 -21.90
CA ILE A 333 -9.40 -4.51 -22.32
C ILE A 333 -9.02 -4.78 -23.79
N ARG A 334 -9.45 -3.88 -24.68
CA ARG A 334 -9.07 -3.91 -26.08
C ARG A 334 -7.59 -3.57 -26.17
N VAL A 335 -6.77 -4.54 -26.54
CA VAL A 335 -5.40 -4.28 -26.98
C VAL A 335 -5.50 -3.58 -28.33
N GLU A 336 -5.33 -2.26 -28.36
CA GLU A 336 -4.94 -1.61 -29.61
C GLU A 336 -3.57 -2.18 -29.97
N LYS A 337 -3.48 -2.96 -31.04
CA LYS A 337 -2.19 -3.36 -31.60
C LYS A 337 -1.42 -2.07 -31.87
N GLY A 338 -0.30 -1.88 -31.17
CA GLY A 338 0.61 -0.77 -31.44
C GLY A 338 0.98 -0.73 -32.93
N PRO A 339 1.35 0.46 -33.47
CA PRO A 339 1.73 0.58 -34.87
C PRO A 339 2.90 -0.36 -35.19
N GLN A 340 2.73 -1.13 -36.26
CA GLN A 340 3.71 -2.10 -36.78
C GLN A 340 5.03 -1.46 -37.17
#